data_AF-A0A800JCF5-F1
#
_entry.id   AF-A0A800JCF5-F1
#
_cell.length_a   1.000
_cell.length_b   1.000
_cell.length_c   1.000
_cell.angle_alpha   90.00
_cell.angle_beta   90.00
_cell.angle_gamma   90.00
#
_symmetry.space_group_name_H-M   'P 1'
#
loop_
_entity.id
_entity.type
_entity.pdbx_description
1 polymer ?
#
loop_
_entity_poly.entity_id
_entity_poly.type
_entity_poly.pdbx_seq_one_letter_code
_entity_poly.pdbx_strand_id
1 'polypeptide(L)'
;TLEPRRKRLLKKVPEKIKRFFERCQDSGISTPICAIEDKSCSGCNMVLLPQLVNELMANTDSHKNCPNCSRILYFPEVAEEEASSA
;
A
#
# COMPACT_ATOMS: atom_id res chain seq x y z
N THR A 1 -3.76 19.02 15.66
CA THR A 1 -3.91 19.27 14.20
C THR A 1 -3.04 18.28 13.43
N LEU A 2 -3.62 17.47 12.54
CA LEU A 2 -2.90 16.39 11.83
C LEU A 2 -1.97 16.87 10.69
N GLU A 3 -2.17 18.10 10.21
CA GLU A 3 -1.45 18.71 9.09
C GLU A 3 0.09 18.80 9.24
N PRO A 4 0.67 19.28 10.36
CA PRO A 4 2.12 19.35 10.51
C PRO A 4 2.79 17.97 10.48
N ARG A 5 2.12 16.94 11.00
CA ARG A 5 2.61 15.56 11.01
C ARG A 5 2.59 14.96 9.60
N ARG A 6 1.51 15.20 8.84
CA ARG A 6 1.39 14.79 7.44
C ARG A 6 2.48 15.41 6.56
N LYS A 7 2.72 16.72 6.67
CA LYS A 7 3.74 17.43 5.87
C LYS A 7 5.15 16.90 6.11
N ARG A 8 5.45 16.46 7.34
CA ARG A 8 6.76 15.87 7.71
C ARG A 8 6.97 14.48 7.11
N LEU A 9 5.92 13.66 7.09
CA LEU A 9 5.96 12.31 6.52
C LEU A 9 6.07 12.36 4.98
N LEU A 10 5.33 13.26 4.33
CA LEU A 10 5.37 13.42 2.87
C LEU A 10 6.76 13.81 2.33
N LYS A 11 7.62 14.42 3.15
CA LYS A 11 9.02 14.72 2.75
C LYS A 11 9.90 13.47 2.65
N LYS A 12 9.54 12.38 3.33
CA LYS A 12 10.27 11.11 3.33
C LYS A 12 9.78 10.15 2.25
N VAL A 13 8.65 10.44 1.63
CA VAL A 13 8.01 9.58 0.63
C VAL A 13 8.60 9.89 -0.75
N PRO A 14 8.96 8.87 -1.55
CA PRO A 14 9.39 9.07 -2.93
C PRO A 14 8.36 9.87 -3.74
N GLU A 15 8.86 10.76 -4.61
CA GLU A 15 8.02 11.70 -5.35
C GLU A 15 6.96 11.01 -6.24
N LYS A 16 7.27 9.81 -6.76
CA LYS A 16 6.31 8.98 -7.51
C LYS A 16 5.10 8.57 -6.68
N ILE A 17 5.33 8.08 -5.45
CA ILE A 17 4.27 7.65 -4.53
C ILE A 17 3.47 8.85 -4.07
N LYS A 18 4.15 9.97 -3.78
CA LYS A 18 3.49 11.23 -3.41
C LYS A 18 2.51 11.70 -4.50
N ARG A 19 2.96 11.76 -5.76
CA ARG A 19 2.11 12.17 -6.89
C ARG A 19 0.91 11.25 -7.09
N PHE A 20 1.08 9.95 -6.89
CA PHE A 20 -0.03 8.99 -6.93
C PHE A 20 -1.04 9.24 -5.81
N PHE A 21 -0.56 9.42 -4.58
CA PHE A 21 -1.39 9.69 -3.41
C PHE A 21 -2.20 11.00 -3.53
N GLU A 22 -1.59 12.05 -4.09
CA GLU A 22 -2.26 13.33 -4.37
C GLU A 22 -3.37 13.13 -5.43
N ARG A 23 -3.07 12.45 -6.54
CA ARG A 23 -4.05 12.16 -7.61
C ARG A 23 -5.25 11.37 -7.11
N CYS A 24 -5.02 10.39 -6.23
CA CYS A 24 -6.10 9.58 -5.67
C CYS A 24 -7.03 10.40 -4.78
N GLN A 25 -6.50 11.35 -4.00
CA GLN A 25 -7.33 12.26 -3.22
C GLN A 25 -8.20 13.16 -4.09
N ASP A 26 -7.63 13.73 -5.17
CA ASP A 26 -8.39 14.49 -6.16
C ASP A 26 -9.51 13.67 -6.81
N SER A 27 -9.28 12.37 -7.02
CA SER A 27 -10.25 11.45 -7.62
C SER A 27 -11.30 10.92 -6.64
N GLY A 28 -11.25 11.31 -5.36
CA GLY A 28 -12.16 10.82 -4.32
C GLY A 28 -11.87 9.39 -3.83
N ILE A 29 -10.70 8.84 -4.16
CA ILE A 29 -10.27 7.52 -3.67
C ILE A 29 -9.76 7.70 -2.23
N SER A 30 -10.56 7.23 -1.26
CA SER A 30 -10.25 7.30 0.17
C SER A 30 -8.99 6.53 0.56
N THR A 31 -8.73 5.40 -0.12
CA THR A 31 -7.62 4.50 0.20
C THR A 31 -6.77 4.22 -1.05
N PRO A 32 -5.71 5.00 -1.29
CA PRO A 32 -4.81 4.82 -2.44
C PRO A 32 -3.82 3.66 -2.29
N ILE A 33 -3.56 3.23 -1.05
CA ILE A 33 -2.61 2.18 -0.70
C ILE A 33 -3.38 1.05 -0.04
N CYS A 34 -3.29 -0.15 -0.60
CA CYS A 34 -4.03 -1.34 -0.17
C CYS A 34 -3.08 -2.49 0.13
N ALA A 35 -3.43 -3.32 1.10
CA ALA A 35 -2.74 -4.56 1.37
C ALA A 35 -3.18 -5.65 0.38
N ILE A 36 -2.34 -6.66 0.23
CA ILE A 36 -2.75 -7.93 -0.36
C ILE A 36 -3.31 -8.80 0.77
N GLU A 37 -4.58 -9.17 0.65
CA GLU A 37 -5.29 -10.05 1.58
C GLU A 37 -5.79 -11.25 0.79
N ASP A 38 -5.47 -12.47 1.23
CA ASP A 38 -5.86 -13.71 0.53
C ASP A 38 -5.57 -13.68 -0.99
N LYS A 39 -4.39 -13.14 -1.38
CA LYS A 39 -3.96 -13.00 -2.78
C LYS A 39 -4.84 -12.06 -3.61
N SER A 40 -5.62 -11.21 -2.94
CA SER A 40 -6.56 -10.26 -3.53
C SER A 40 -6.24 -8.83 -3.09
N CYS A 41 -6.62 -7.85 -3.90
CA CYS A 41 -6.47 -6.44 -3.53
C CYS A 41 -7.56 -6.04 -2.53
N SER A 42 -7.20 -5.55 -1.34
CA SER A 42 -8.18 -5.12 -0.33
C SER A 42 -9.05 -3.91 -0.74
N GLY A 43 -8.66 -3.20 -1.80
CA GLY A 43 -9.41 -2.05 -2.30
C GLY A 43 -10.49 -2.38 -3.34
N CYS A 44 -10.30 -3.41 -4.16
CA CYS A 44 -11.26 -3.78 -5.21
C CYS A 44 -11.69 -5.25 -5.14
N ASN A 45 -11.19 -6.00 -4.17
CA ASN A 45 -11.46 -7.42 -3.91
C ASN A 45 -11.22 -8.34 -5.13
N MET A 46 -10.40 -7.88 -6.07
CA MET A 46 -10.04 -8.66 -7.25
C MET A 46 -8.83 -9.51 -6.93
N VAL A 47 -8.88 -10.79 -7.34
CA VAL A 47 -7.76 -11.73 -7.23
C VAL A 47 -6.60 -11.22 -8.07
N LEU A 48 -5.42 -11.16 -7.48
CA LEU A 48 -4.20 -10.71 -8.12
C LEU A 48 -3.49 -11.87 -8.82
N LEU A 49 -2.69 -11.54 -9.82
CA LEU A 49 -1.88 -12.53 -10.53
C LEU A 49 -0.90 -13.19 -9.56
N PRO A 50 -0.73 -14.52 -9.59
CA PRO A 50 0.17 -15.22 -8.68
C PRO A 50 1.63 -14.74 -8.81
N GLN A 51 2.07 -14.36 -10.00
CA GLN A 51 3.39 -13.74 -10.21
C GLN A 51 3.53 -12.43 -9.43
N LEU A 52 2.52 -11.55 -9.50
CA LEU A 52 2.52 -10.27 -8.79
C LEU A 52 2.59 -10.46 -7.28
N VAL A 53 1.81 -11.42 -6.75
CA VAL A 53 1.81 -11.75 -5.32
C VAL A 53 3.19 -12.30 -4.93
N ASN A 54 3.76 -13.22 -5.71
CA ASN A 54 5.08 -13.79 -5.46
C ASN A 54 6.20 -12.73 -5.48
N GLU A 55 6.16 -11.79 -6.43
CA GLU A 55 7.13 -10.69 -6.52
C GLU A 55 7.10 -9.81 -5.26
N LEU A 56 5.91 -9.49 -4.76
CA LEU A 56 5.70 -8.67 -3.57
C LEU A 56 5.99 -9.44 -2.26
N MET A 57 5.74 -10.75 -2.23
CA MET A 57 6.16 -11.61 -1.11
C MET A 57 7.69 -11.75 -1.04
N ALA A 58 8.35 -11.87 -2.19
CA ALA A 58 9.81 -11.99 -2.25
C ALA A 58 10.55 -10.67 -1.97
N ASN A 59 9.88 -9.53 -2.15
CA ASN A 59 10.45 -8.19 -1.93
C ASN A 59 9.44 -7.32 -1.18
N THR A 60 9.47 -7.36 0.16
CA THR A 60 8.54 -6.59 1.01
C THR A 60 8.77 -5.07 0.89
N ASP A 61 9.99 -4.64 0.56
CA ASP A 61 10.32 -3.25 0.24
C ASP A 61 9.76 -2.76 -1.12
N SER A 62 9.24 -3.67 -1.94
CA SER A 62 8.71 -3.35 -3.26
C SER A 62 7.24 -2.97 -3.20
N HIS A 63 6.85 -2.09 -4.10
CA HIS A 63 5.45 -1.70 -4.28
C HIS A 63 5.06 -1.89 -5.74
N LYS A 64 3.84 -2.36 -5.97
CA LYS A 64 3.28 -2.53 -7.33
C LYS A 64 1.88 -1.96 -7.37
N ASN A 65 1.35 -1.70 -8.55
CA ASN A 65 -0.02 -1.22 -8.70
C ASN A 65 -0.97 -2.38 -9.01
N CYS A 66 -2.16 -2.35 -8.44
CA CYS A 66 -3.23 -3.27 -8.81
C CYS A 66 -3.60 -3.06 -10.29
N PRO A 67 -3.63 -4.11 -11.13
CA PRO A 67 -3.99 -3.97 -12.54
C PRO A 67 -5.45 -3.58 -12.74
N ASN A 68 -6.32 -3.83 -11.76
CA ASN A 68 -7.76 -3.57 -11.86
C ASN A 68 -8.17 -2.16 -11.40
N CYS A 69 -7.63 -1.69 -10.27
CA CYS A 69 -8.03 -0.39 -9.69
C CYS A 69 -6.87 0.64 -9.61
N SER A 70 -5.70 0.29 -10.13
CA SER A 70 -4.47 1.10 -10.11
C SER A 70 -3.93 1.50 -8.74
N ARG A 71 -4.57 1.09 -7.63
CA ARG A 71 -4.10 1.34 -6.25
C ARG A 71 -2.72 0.73 -6.00
N ILE A 72 -1.92 1.38 -5.15
CA ILE A 72 -0.61 0.84 -4.75
C ILE A 72 -0.86 -0.34 -3.81
N LEU A 73 -0.25 -1.46 -4.12
CA LEU A 73 -0.25 -2.69 -3.33
C LEU A 73 1.06 -2.81 -2.60
N TYR A 74 0.96 -3.18 -1.33
CA TYR A 74 2.06 -3.67 -0.53
C TYR A 74 1.70 -5.05 0.01
N PHE A 75 2.71 -5.90 0.21
CA PHE A 75 2.51 -7.12 0.98
C PHE A 75 2.62 -6.75 2.45
N PRO A 76 1.57 -6.94 3.27
CA PRO A 76 1.71 -6.74 4.69
C PRO A 76 2.73 -7.76 5.18
N GLU A 77 3.85 -7.29 5.74
CA GLU A 77 4.67 -8.16 6.56
C GLU A 77 3.75 -8.70 7.63
N VAL A 78 3.67 -10.04 7.74
CA VAL A 78 3.16 -10.65 8.97
C VAL A 78 4.05 -10.08 10.05
N ALA A 79 3.57 -9.06 10.74
CA ALA A 79 4.07 -8.74 12.05
C ALA A 79 3.89 -10.04 12.80
N GLU A 80 4.98 -10.80 12.98
CA GLU A 80 5.08 -11.66 14.13
C GLU A 80 4.71 -10.74 15.28
N GLU A 81 3.51 -10.98 15.83
CA GLU A 81 3.08 -10.32 17.02
C GLU A 81 4.21 -10.57 18.02
N GLU A 82 5.01 -9.55 18.32
CA GLU A 82 5.67 -9.49 19.62
C GLU A 82 4.55 -9.31 20.65
N ALA A 83 3.83 -10.41 20.88
CA ALA A 83 3.40 -10.83 22.19
C ALA A 83 4.66 -11.03 23.05
N SER A 84 5.21 -9.91 23.51
CA SER A 84 6.08 -9.82 24.66
C SER A 84 5.52 -8.65 25.48
N SER A 85 4.41 -8.83 26.19
CA SER A 85 4.45 -9.27 27.60
C SER A 85 5.80 -9.04 28.27
N ALA A 86 6.02 -7.81 28.75
CA ALA A 86 6.76 -7.50 29.98
C ALA A 86 6.32 -6.12 30.52
#